data_AF-A0A136PDT6-F1
#
_entry.id   AF-A0A136PDT6-F1
#
_cell.length_a   1.000
_cell.length_b   1.000
_cell.length_c   1.000
_cell.angle_alpha   90.00
_cell.angle_beta   90.00
_cell.angle_gamma   90.00
#
_symmetry.space_group_name_H-M   'P 1'
#
loop_
_entity.id
_entity.type
_entity.pdbx_description
1 polymer ?
#
loop_
_entity_poly.entity_id
_entity_poly.type
_entity_poly.pdbx_seq_one_letter_code
_entity_poly.pdbx_strand_id
1 'polypeptide(L)'
;MVEINTAYTGSLHCKVTHKPSGVAIETDAPVDNRGKGESFSPTDLLAASLGVCYLTTMGIAAEDRGINMTGATCRVEKHMSTDSPRRVARLVAEILMPAGIPLDKRGILEAVALHCPVSKSIHPDIDVDLKLHFADGQDMEEHHHHAEK
;
A
#
# COMPACT_ATOMS: atom_id res chain seq x y z
N MET A 1 6.32 18.83 8.88
CA MET A 1 7.20 18.58 7.71
C MET A 1 8.07 17.38 8.04
N VAL A 2 8.17 16.40 7.14
CA VAL A 2 9.05 15.25 7.28
C VAL A 2 10.01 15.27 6.09
N GLU A 3 11.31 15.17 6.36
CA GLU A 3 12.33 15.17 5.32
C GLU A 3 12.74 13.73 4.98
N ILE A 4 12.72 13.41 3.69
CA ILE A 4 13.17 12.15 3.12
C ILE A 4 14.31 12.46 2.15
N ASN A 5 15.52 12.04 2.50
CA ASN A 5 16.72 12.31 1.71
C ASN A 5 17.04 11.10 0.84
N THR A 6 17.35 11.33 -0.44
CA THR A 6 17.70 10.25 -1.39
C THR A 6 19.08 10.51 -1.97
N ALA A 7 19.93 9.49 -1.96
CA ALA A 7 21.24 9.51 -2.59
C ALA A 7 21.30 8.44 -3.69
N TYR A 8 21.69 8.85 -4.90
CA TYR A 8 22.02 7.92 -5.98
C TYR A 8 23.41 7.34 -5.73
N THR A 9 23.51 6.02 -5.67
CA THR A 9 24.73 5.30 -5.30
C THR A 9 25.38 4.58 -6.49
N GLY A 10 24.86 4.81 -7.71
CA GLY A 10 25.34 4.21 -8.95
C GLY A 10 24.54 2.98 -9.35
N SER A 11 24.74 2.49 -10.58
CA SER A 11 24.11 1.26 -11.09
C SER A 11 22.59 1.20 -10.98
N LEU A 12 21.90 2.34 -11.11
CA LEU A 12 20.44 2.45 -10.93
C LEU A 12 19.95 2.11 -9.52
N HIS A 13 20.85 2.20 -8.53
CA HIS A 13 20.59 2.01 -7.11
C HIS A 13 20.49 3.35 -6.37
N CYS A 14 19.59 3.43 -5.38
CA CYS A 14 19.44 4.59 -4.50
C CYS A 14 19.31 4.16 -3.04
N LYS A 15 19.82 5.00 -2.14
CA LYS A 15 19.57 4.92 -0.70
C LYS A 15 18.69 6.07 -0.26
N VAL A 16 17.57 5.74 0.37
CA VAL A 16 16.59 6.68 0.94
C VAL A 16 16.76 6.69 2.45
N THR A 17 16.76 7.85 3.09
CA THR A 17 16.89 8.00 4.55
C THR A 17 15.79 8.88 5.09
N HIS A 18 15.02 8.36 6.05
CA HIS A 18 14.03 9.12 6.79
C HIS A 18 14.73 9.93 7.89
N LYS A 19 14.83 11.26 7.71
CA LYS A 19 15.64 12.13 8.58
C LYS A 19 15.25 12.03 10.07
N PRO A 20 13.97 12.01 10.46
CA PRO A 20 13.59 11.95 11.87
C PRO A 20 13.99 10.66 12.60
N SER A 21 13.90 9.49 11.94
CA SER A 21 14.20 8.20 12.60
C SER A 21 15.59 7.65 12.28
N GLY A 22 16.27 8.18 11.26
CA GLY A 22 17.55 7.67 10.76
C GLY A 22 17.45 6.35 9.99
N VAL A 23 16.25 5.75 9.86
CA VAL A 23 16.02 4.51 9.11
C VAL A 23 16.26 4.74 7.63
N ALA A 24 16.87 3.75 6.98
CA ALA A 24 17.15 3.77 5.56
C ALA A 24 16.43 2.63 4.82
N ILE A 25 16.09 2.90 3.55
CA ILE A 25 15.56 1.93 2.59
C ILE A 25 16.45 2.02 1.35
N GLU A 26 16.69 0.89 0.71
CA GLU A 26 17.43 0.81 -0.55
C GLU A 26 16.48 0.47 -1.70
N THR A 27 16.75 0.98 -2.89
CA THR A 27 15.93 0.71 -4.09
C THR A 27 16.77 0.45 -5.31
N ASP A 28 16.27 -0.39 -6.20
CA ASP A 28 16.89 -0.67 -7.50
C ASP A 28 15.91 -0.49 -8.64
N ALA A 29 16.40 -0.10 -9.80
CA ALA A 29 15.62 -0.32 -11.01
C ALA A 29 15.32 -1.82 -11.17
N PRO A 30 14.11 -2.19 -11.64
CA PRO A 30 13.75 -3.58 -11.84
C PRO A 30 14.49 -4.17 -13.06
N VAL A 31 14.57 -5.50 -13.15
CA VAL A 31 15.29 -6.20 -14.23
C VAL A 31 14.71 -5.87 -15.61
N ASP A 32 13.40 -5.72 -15.71
CA ASP A 32 12.69 -5.33 -16.92
C ASP A 32 12.94 -3.85 -17.32
N ASN A 33 13.64 -3.08 -16.48
CA ASN A 33 14.03 -1.70 -16.75
C ASN A 33 15.49 -1.41 -16.38
N ARG A 34 16.41 -2.25 -16.89
CA ARG A 34 17.88 -2.07 -16.88
C ARG A 34 18.57 -2.21 -15.52
N GLY A 35 17.85 -2.41 -14.44
CA GLY A 35 18.46 -2.60 -13.12
C GLY A 35 18.70 -4.06 -12.79
N LYS A 36 19.15 -4.30 -11.56
CA LYS A 36 19.44 -5.64 -11.06
C LYS A 36 18.27 -6.30 -10.35
N GLY A 37 17.25 -5.51 -9.94
CA GLY A 37 16.12 -6.00 -9.16
C GLY A 37 16.52 -6.61 -7.81
N GLU A 38 17.61 -6.12 -7.19
CA GLU A 38 18.13 -6.62 -5.90
C GLU A 38 17.35 -6.05 -4.71
N SER A 39 16.59 -4.97 -4.91
CA SER A 39 15.69 -4.37 -3.93
C SER A 39 14.39 -3.87 -4.60
N PHE A 40 13.49 -3.27 -3.81
CA PHE A 40 12.27 -2.61 -4.29
C PHE A 40 12.60 -1.58 -5.38
N SER A 41 11.83 -1.56 -6.47
CA SER A 41 11.85 -0.41 -7.37
C SER A 41 11.11 0.78 -6.78
N PRO A 42 11.33 2.01 -7.31
CA PRO A 42 10.55 3.17 -6.89
C PRO A 42 9.03 2.96 -6.99
N THR A 43 8.58 2.23 -8.01
CA THR A 43 7.16 1.89 -8.19
C THR A 43 6.68 0.77 -7.27
N ASP A 44 7.57 -0.12 -6.82
CA ASP A 44 7.24 -1.11 -5.79
C ASP A 44 7.08 -0.43 -4.43
N LEU A 45 7.91 0.58 -4.13
CA LEU A 45 7.73 1.39 -2.92
C LEU A 45 6.38 2.13 -2.91
N LEU A 46 5.89 2.58 -4.07
CA LEU A 46 4.55 3.15 -4.18
C LEU A 46 3.48 2.12 -3.77
N ALA A 47 3.52 0.91 -4.34
CA ALA A 47 2.60 -0.17 -4.00
C ALA A 47 2.71 -0.59 -2.52
N ALA A 48 3.94 -0.71 -2.00
CA ALA A 48 4.20 -1.03 -0.60
C ALA A 48 3.63 0.06 0.34
N SER A 49 3.83 1.34 -0.01
CA SER A 49 3.29 2.46 0.78
C SER A 49 1.77 2.42 0.89
N LEU A 50 1.07 1.98 -0.17
CA LEU A 50 -0.39 1.84 -0.16
C LEU A 50 -0.82 0.76 0.84
N GLY A 51 -0.23 -0.44 0.75
CA GLY A 51 -0.54 -1.54 1.67
C GLY A 51 -0.22 -1.22 3.13
N VAL A 52 0.93 -0.59 3.38
CA VAL A 52 1.31 -0.10 4.72
C VAL A 52 0.31 0.94 5.22
N CYS A 53 -0.14 1.85 4.36
CA CYS A 53 -1.10 2.89 4.75
C CYS A 53 -2.46 2.30 5.12
N TYR A 54 -2.96 1.31 4.39
CA TYR A 54 -4.19 0.59 4.76
C TYR A 54 -4.09 -0.01 6.16
N LEU A 55 -3.09 -0.88 6.40
CA LEU A 55 -2.96 -1.54 7.71
C LEU A 55 -2.70 -0.53 8.84
N THR A 56 -1.93 0.53 8.61
CA THR A 56 -1.64 1.54 9.63
C THR A 56 -2.89 2.33 10.01
N THR A 57 -3.67 2.79 9.03
CA THR A 57 -4.89 3.57 9.28
C THR A 57 -5.99 2.72 9.91
N MET A 58 -6.17 1.48 9.44
CA MET A 58 -7.03 0.51 10.09
C MET A 58 -6.59 0.25 11.53
N GLY A 59 -5.28 0.12 11.78
CA GLY A 59 -4.69 -0.07 13.10
C GLY A 59 -5.03 1.04 14.08
N ILE A 60 -4.95 2.30 13.63
CA ILE A 60 -5.38 3.47 14.42
C ILE A 60 -6.86 3.33 14.81
N ALA A 61 -7.74 3.05 13.84
CA ALA A 61 -9.17 2.93 14.10
C ALA A 61 -9.53 1.72 14.99
N ALA A 62 -8.75 0.66 14.89
CA ALA A 62 -8.88 -0.55 15.68
C ALA A 62 -8.47 -0.34 17.14
N GLU A 63 -7.35 0.35 17.38
CA GLU A 63 -6.87 0.69 18.73
C GLU A 63 -7.91 1.54 19.48
N ASP A 64 -8.46 2.58 18.83
CA ASP A 64 -9.52 3.44 19.37
C ASP A 64 -10.78 2.66 19.81
N ARG A 65 -10.98 1.45 19.28
CA ARG A 65 -12.18 0.62 19.47
C ARG A 65 -11.91 -0.70 20.18
N GLY A 66 -10.69 -0.91 20.67
CA GLY A 66 -10.29 -2.15 21.33
C GLY A 66 -10.41 -3.38 20.43
N ILE A 67 -10.07 -3.24 19.14
CA ILE A 67 -10.02 -4.35 18.18
C ILE A 67 -8.55 -4.78 18.05
N ASN A 68 -8.25 -6.06 18.29
CA ASN A 68 -6.92 -6.58 18.03
C ASN A 68 -6.84 -7.09 16.58
N MET A 69 -6.04 -6.41 15.75
CA MET A 69 -5.76 -6.83 14.37
C MET A 69 -4.34 -7.36 14.16
N THR A 70 -3.63 -7.70 15.25
CA THR A 70 -2.30 -8.32 15.14
C THR A 70 -2.36 -9.56 14.26
N GLY A 71 -1.47 -9.63 13.28
CA GLY A 71 -1.46 -10.70 12.28
C GLY A 71 -2.23 -10.39 10.99
N ALA A 72 -2.87 -9.21 10.88
CA ALA A 72 -3.39 -8.74 9.60
C ALA A 72 -2.24 -8.62 8.58
N THR A 73 -2.51 -8.99 7.33
CA THR A 73 -1.54 -8.87 6.22
C THR A 73 -2.18 -8.17 5.04
N CYS A 74 -1.36 -7.52 4.20
CA CYS A 74 -1.83 -6.91 2.96
C CYS A 74 -0.89 -7.31 1.82
N ARG A 75 -1.46 -7.92 0.77
CA ARG A 75 -0.78 -8.16 -0.50
C ARG A 75 -1.18 -7.05 -1.46
N VAL A 76 -0.22 -6.45 -2.16
CA VAL A 76 -0.50 -5.48 -3.22
C VAL A 76 0.16 -5.95 -4.51
N GLU A 77 -0.64 -6.21 -5.54
CA GLU A 77 -0.18 -6.48 -6.89
C GLU A 77 -0.20 -5.17 -7.71
N LYS A 78 0.88 -4.93 -8.45
CA LYS A 78 1.07 -3.69 -9.22
C LYS A 78 1.16 -4.01 -10.70
N HIS A 79 0.28 -3.38 -11.48
CA HIS A 79 0.28 -3.48 -12.93
C HIS A 79 0.79 -2.18 -13.55
N MET A 80 1.84 -2.29 -14.37
CA MET A 80 2.38 -1.17 -15.13
C MET A 80 1.59 -0.97 -16.41
N SER A 81 1.50 0.27 -16.87
CA SER A 81 0.85 0.63 -18.12
C SER A 81 1.51 -0.07 -19.32
N THR A 82 0.70 -0.43 -20.31
CA THR A 82 1.16 -0.96 -21.60
C THR A 82 1.41 0.13 -22.63
N ASP A 83 0.85 1.33 -22.39
CA ASP A 83 1.05 2.54 -23.17
C ASP A 83 2.17 3.43 -22.59
N SER A 84 2.61 4.40 -23.39
CA SER A 84 3.61 5.40 -23.01
C SER A 84 2.93 6.70 -22.59
N PRO A 85 3.37 7.38 -21.51
CA PRO A 85 4.53 7.04 -20.67
C PRO A 85 4.26 5.89 -19.69
N ARG A 86 5.32 5.12 -19.37
CA ARG A 86 5.28 4.03 -18.38
C ARG A 86 4.90 4.60 -17.00
N ARG A 87 3.79 4.12 -16.45
CA ARG A 87 3.28 4.48 -15.12
C ARG A 87 2.65 3.27 -14.44
N VAL A 88 2.34 3.37 -13.16
CA VAL A 88 1.44 2.42 -12.50
C VAL A 88 0.03 2.67 -13.07
N ALA A 89 -0.63 1.62 -13.56
CA ALA A 89 -1.98 1.70 -14.12
C ALA A 89 -3.03 1.11 -13.19
N ARG A 90 -2.68 0.04 -12.45
CA ARG A 90 -3.58 -0.60 -11.49
C ARG A 90 -2.84 -1.14 -10.29
N LEU A 91 -3.49 -1.06 -9.12
CA LEU A 91 -3.03 -1.64 -7.86
C LEU A 91 -4.17 -2.52 -7.30
N VAL A 92 -3.91 -3.82 -7.14
CA VAL A 92 -4.87 -4.77 -6.55
C VAL A 92 -4.40 -5.12 -5.15
N ALA A 93 -5.13 -4.68 -4.14
CA ALA A 93 -4.83 -4.88 -2.74
C ALA A 93 -5.79 -5.89 -2.09
N GLU A 94 -5.23 -6.89 -1.42
CA GLU A 94 -5.97 -7.87 -0.62
C GLU A 94 -5.47 -7.83 0.81
N ILE A 95 -6.37 -7.55 1.75
CA ILE A 95 -6.11 -7.54 3.18
C ILE A 95 -6.71 -8.81 3.79
N LEU A 96 -5.88 -9.59 4.49
CA LEU A 96 -6.34 -10.73 5.26
C LEU A 96 -6.40 -10.34 6.74
N MET A 97 -7.60 -10.33 7.31
CA MET A 97 -7.82 -10.02 8.72
C MET A 97 -7.62 -11.27 9.59
N PRO A 98 -7.07 -11.11 10.81
CA PRO A 98 -6.99 -12.22 11.75
C PRO A 98 -8.39 -12.66 12.22
N ALA A 99 -8.47 -13.83 12.84
CA ALA A 99 -9.69 -14.29 13.48
C ALA A 99 -10.11 -13.38 14.64
N GLY A 100 -11.42 -13.36 14.94
CA GLY A 100 -11.95 -12.66 16.12
C GLY A 100 -12.28 -11.18 15.91
N ILE A 101 -12.30 -10.69 14.67
CA ILE A 101 -12.80 -9.34 14.37
C ILE A 101 -14.34 -9.32 14.50
N PRO A 102 -14.91 -8.54 15.44
CA PRO A 102 -16.36 -8.47 15.64
C PRO A 102 -17.08 -7.94 14.39
N LEU A 103 -18.19 -8.58 14.00
CA LEU A 103 -18.95 -8.24 12.80
C LEU A 103 -19.44 -6.77 12.80
N ASP A 104 -19.92 -6.30 13.95
CA ASP A 104 -20.40 -4.92 14.16
C ASP A 104 -19.30 -3.85 14.03
N LYS A 105 -18.03 -4.27 14.06
CA LYS A 105 -16.87 -3.38 13.94
C LYS A 105 -16.15 -3.46 12.58
N ARG A 106 -16.59 -4.32 11.65
CA ARG A 106 -15.92 -4.48 10.34
C ARG A 106 -16.11 -3.27 9.44
N GLY A 107 -17.33 -2.73 9.39
CA GLY A 107 -17.65 -1.59 8.53
C GLY A 107 -16.78 -0.35 8.77
N ILE A 108 -16.33 -0.10 10.01
CA ILE A 108 -15.40 1.01 10.28
C ILE A 108 -13.98 0.71 9.78
N LEU A 109 -13.52 -0.53 9.86
CA LEU A 109 -12.21 -0.92 9.32
C LEU A 109 -12.19 -0.82 7.80
N GLU A 110 -13.27 -1.27 7.16
CA GLU A 110 -13.49 -1.13 5.72
C GLU A 110 -13.51 0.34 5.30
N ALA A 111 -14.30 1.17 5.98
CA ALA A 111 -14.41 2.60 5.69
C ALA A 111 -13.06 3.32 5.82
N VAL A 112 -12.27 3.01 6.84
CA VAL A 112 -10.96 3.65 7.06
C VAL A 112 -9.94 3.18 6.03
N ALA A 113 -9.95 1.90 5.65
CA ALA A 113 -9.07 1.40 4.60
C ALA A 113 -9.30 2.15 3.28
N LEU A 114 -10.57 2.36 2.88
CA LEU A 114 -10.94 3.11 1.67
C LEU A 114 -10.48 4.59 1.68
N HIS A 115 -10.22 5.17 2.85
CA HIS A 115 -9.89 6.58 3.02
C HIS A 115 -8.46 6.82 3.52
N CYS A 116 -7.57 5.84 3.33
CA CYS A 116 -6.18 6.00 3.77
C CYS A 116 -5.50 7.17 3.02
N PRO A 117 -4.61 7.95 3.67
CA PRO A 117 -3.98 9.10 3.04
C PRO A 117 -3.25 8.79 1.73
N VAL A 118 -2.60 7.62 1.61
CA VAL A 118 -1.90 7.24 0.36
C VAL A 118 -2.88 7.01 -0.78
N SER A 119 -4.00 6.29 -0.57
CA SER A 119 -4.98 6.08 -1.64
C SER A 119 -5.59 7.40 -2.14
N LYS A 120 -5.70 8.40 -1.25
CA LYS A 120 -6.14 9.76 -1.59
C LYS A 120 -5.04 10.67 -2.17
N SER A 121 -3.80 10.20 -2.24
CA SER A 121 -2.64 10.99 -2.70
C SER A 121 -2.00 10.48 -3.99
N ILE A 122 -2.40 9.29 -4.47
CA ILE A 122 -1.93 8.78 -5.76
C ILE A 122 -2.74 9.39 -6.92
N HIS A 123 -2.22 9.23 -8.14
CA HIS A 123 -2.87 9.77 -9.33
C HIS A 123 -4.28 9.15 -9.52
N PRO A 124 -5.32 9.95 -9.84
CA PRO A 124 -6.70 9.45 -9.94
C PRO A 124 -6.92 8.42 -11.05
N ASP A 125 -6.10 8.45 -12.11
CA ASP A 125 -6.16 7.44 -13.19
C ASP A 125 -5.55 6.08 -12.82
N ILE A 126 -5.02 5.90 -11.61
CA ILE A 126 -4.60 4.58 -11.13
C ILE A 126 -5.84 3.85 -10.63
N ASP A 127 -6.18 2.74 -11.28
CA ASP A 127 -7.27 1.87 -10.84
C ASP A 127 -6.85 1.15 -9.55
N VAL A 128 -7.63 1.26 -8.48
CA VAL A 128 -7.31 0.65 -7.19
C VAL A 128 -8.44 -0.26 -6.75
N ASP A 129 -8.12 -1.54 -6.62
CA ASP A 129 -9.02 -2.54 -6.07
C ASP A 129 -8.60 -2.87 -4.65
N LEU A 130 -9.57 -2.88 -3.75
CA LEU A 130 -9.34 -3.28 -2.38
C LEU A 130 -10.36 -4.35 -1.98
N LYS A 131 -9.85 -5.47 -1.47
CA LYS A 131 -10.61 -6.53 -0.83
C LYS A 131 -10.15 -6.76 0.60
N LEU A 132 -11.11 -6.88 1.51
CA LEU A 132 -10.86 -7.28 2.89
C LEU A 132 -11.48 -8.67 3.11
N HIS A 133 -10.64 -9.61 3.49
CA HIS A 133 -11.03 -10.98 3.80
C HIS A 133 -11.05 -11.19 5.30
N PHE A 134 -12.15 -11.75 5.81
CA PHE A 134 -12.31 -12.11 7.21
C PHE A 134 -12.23 -13.62 7.38
N ALA A 135 -11.69 -14.06 8.52
CA ALA A 135 -11.42 -15.48 8.76
C ALA A 135 -12.68 -16.37 8.76
N ASP A 136 -13.88 -15.80 8.91
CA ASP A 136 -15.16 -16.50 8.84
C ASP A 136 -15.83 -16.43 7.46
N GLY A 137 -15.14 -15.89 6.44
CA GLY A 137 -15.59 -15.81 5.06
C GLY A 137 -16.68 -14.77 4.81
N GLN A 138 -17.02 -13.94 5.80
CA GLN A 138 -17.90 -12.78 5.60
C GLN A 138 -17.08 -11.59 5.11
N ASP A 139 -16.61 -11.73 3.86
CA ASP A 139 -15.73 -10.76 3.19
C ASP A 139 -16.50 -9.51 2.76
N MET A 140 -15.75 -8.40 2.65
CA MET A 140 -16.24 -7.17 2.03
C MET A 140 -16.42 -7.39 0.51
N GLU A 141 -17.46 -6.82 -0.09
CA GLU A 141 -17.58 -6.80 -1.56
C GLU A 141 -16.38 -6.07 -2.18
N GLU A 142 -15.96 -6.48 -3.38
CA GLU A 142 -14.83 -5.86 -4.07
C GLU A 142 -15.13 -4.39 -4.36
N HIS A 143 -14.35 -3.49 -3.75
CA HIS A 143 -14.47 -2.07 -3.99
C HIS A 143 -13.44 -1.61 -5.01
N HIS A 144 -13.94 -1.21 -6.18
CA HIS A 144 -13.18 -0.51 -7.20
C HIS A 144 -13.18 0.98 -6.86
N HIS A 145 -12.02 1.54 -6.54
CA HIS A 145 -11.86 2.97 -6.38
C HIS A 145 -11.57 3.58 -7.75
N HIS A 146 -12.64 3.90 -8.49
CA HIS A 146 -12.54 4.90 -9.54
C HIS A 146 -12.61 6.27 -8.85
N ALA A 147 -11.56 7.09 -9.00
CA ALA A 147 -11.65 8.49 -8.66
C ALA A 147 -12.82 9.10 -9.45
N GLU A 148 -13.91 9.44 -8.77
CA GLU A 148 -14.99 10.21 -9.37
C GLU A 148 -14.36 11.49 -9.94
N LYS A 149 -14.56 11.71 -11.24
CA LYS A 149 -14.01 12.84 -12.00
C LYS A 149 -14.57 14.18 -11.53
#